data_AF-A0A9R0I1U8-F1
#
_entry.id   AF-A0A9R0I1U8-F1
#
_cell.length_a   1.000
_cell.length_b   1.000
_cell.length_c   1.000
_cell.angle_alpha   90.00
_cell.angle_beta   90.00
_cell.angle_gamma   90.00
#
_symmetry.space_group_name_H-M   'P 1'
#
loop_
_entity.id
_entity.type
_entity.pdbx_description
1 polymer ?
#
loop_
_entity_poly.entity_id
_entity_poly.type
_entity_poly.pdbx_seq_one_letter_code
_entity_poly.pdbx_strand_id
1 'polypeptide(L)'
;MVLLGAYLILFTFPKLQLDVKAAKKAILDGFRTTDEALLLDSAAGGWHDGATAVCLWVLGQTVFVANIGDAKAVVARFTSTSDQNDSNGFIPLKAIVLTREHKAIYPQERARIQKAGGSVSTTGRLQGRLDVSRAFGDRQFKKVEPLWDIY
;
A
#
# COMPACT_ATOMS: atom_id res chain seq x y z
N MET A 1 -18.13 -3.38 -7.16
CA MET A 1 -17.65 -2.01 -6.85
C MET A 1 -17.95 -1.76 -5.38
N VAL A 2 -17.07 -2.22 -4.50
CA VAL A 2 -17.17 -1.93 -3.07
C VAL A 2 -16.23 -0.76 -2.81
N LEU A 3 -16.78 0.42 -2.55
CA LEU A 3 -16.05 1.51 -1.90
C LEU A 3 -15.70 1.02 -0.49
N LEU A 4 -14.51 0.46 -0.30
CA LEU A 4 -13.93 0.32 1.04
C LEU A 4 -13.16 1.60 1.32
N GLY A 5 -13.73 2.43 2.20
CA GLY A 5 -13.09 3.63 2.71
C GLY A 5 -11.70 3.31 3.28
N ALA A 6 -10.80 4.27 3.17
CA ALA A 6 -9.47 4.19 3.76
C ALA A 6 -9.61 4.06 5.29
N TYR A 7 -9.46 2.85 5.82
CA TYR A 7 -9.38 2.63 7.26
C TYR A 7 -7.98 3.01 7.75
N LEU A 8 -7.85 4.22 8.29
CA LEU A 8 -6.66 4.62 9.05
C LEU A 8 -6.74 3.98 10.44
N ILE A 9 -6.08 2.84 10.63
CA ILE A 9 -5.96 2.21 11.94
C ILE A 9 -4.69 2.73 12.61
N LEU A 10 -4.83 3.68 13.54
CA LEU A 10 -3.73 4.26 14.29
C LEU A 10 -3.49 3.45 15.57
N PHE A 11 -2.39 2.71 15.64
CA PHE A 11 -1.92 2.09 16.89
C PHE A 11 -0.83 2.96 17.52
N THR A 12 -1.04 3.40 18.77
CA THR A 12 -0.04 4.11 19.59
C THR A 12 0.43 3.20 20.73
N PHE A 13 1.72 2.86 20.76
CA PHE A 13 2.31 2.07 21.86
C PHE A 13 3.26 2.94 22.70
N PRO A 14 3.19 2.90 24.05
CA PRO A 14 4.11 3.62 24.91
C PRO A 14 5.48 2.94 24.97
N LYS A 15 6.54 3.72 24.68
CA LYS A 15 7.98 3.48 24.92
C LYS A 15 8.42 2.00 24.98
N LEU A 16 8.34 1.32 23.84
CA LEU A 16 9.15 0.12 23.59
C LEU A 16 10.44 0.56 22.88
N GLN A 17 11.60 -0.04 23.20
CA GLN A 17 12.75 0.04 22.29
C GLN A 17 12.31 -0.52 20.94
N LEU A 18 12.13 0.37 19.97
CA LEU A 18 11.57 0.04 18.68
C LEU A 18 12.65 -0.61 17.81
N ASP A 19 12.60 -1.93 17.67
CA ASP A 19 13.34 -2.61 16.61
C ASP A 19 12.61 -2.41 15.27
N VAL A 20 13.16 -1.50 14.46
CA VAL A 20 12.64 -1.16 13.12
C VAL A 20 12.62 -2.38 12.19
N LYS A 21 13.59 -3.29 12.31
CA LYS A 21 13.66 -4.49 11.48
C LYS A 21 12.57 -5.48 11.88
N ALA A 22 12.39 -5.70 13.18
CA ALA A 22 11.31 -6.54 13.70
C ALA A 22 9.93 -5.97 13.33
N ALA A 23 9.73 -4.66 13.47
CA ALA A 23 8.49 -3.99 13.09
C ALA A 23 8.17 -4.16 11.60
N LYS A 24 9.16 -3.93 10.71
CA LYS A 24 8.99 -4.16 9.27
C LYS A 24 8.63 -5.61 8.95
N LYS A 25 9.31 -6.57 9.58
CA LYS A 25 9.02 -7.99 9.40
C LYS A 25 7.60 -8.33 9.85
N ALA A 26 7.19 -7.89 11.03
CA ALA A 26 5.85 -8.12 11.56
C ALA A 26 4.75 -7.53 10.68
N ILE A 27 4.98 -6.33 10.12
CA ILE A 27 4.05 -5.71 9.17
C ILE A 27 3.93 -6.53 7.88
N LEU A 28 5.06 -6.97 7.31
CA LEU A 28 5.06 -7.81 6.10
C LEU A 28 4.38 -9.16 6.34
N ASP A 29 4.70 -9.82 7.46
CA ASP A 29 4.07 -11.08 7.86
C ASP A 29 2.56 -10.89 8.06
N GLY A 30 2.14 -9.79 8.69
CA GLY A 30 0.72 -9.46 8.89
C GLY A 30 -0.04 -9.29 7.58
N PHE A 31 0.54 -8.57 6.60
CA PHE A 31 -0.04 -8.47 5.26
C PHE A 31 -0.14 -9.84 4.60
N ARG A 32 0.90 -10.66 4.73
CA ARG A 32 0.93 -11.98 4.13
C ARG A 32 -0.14 -12.90 4.68
N THR A 33 -0.19 -13.04 6.01
CA THR A 33 -1.18 -13.87 6.70
C THR A 33 -2.60 -13.38 6.46
N THR A 34 -2.82 -12.06 6.40
CA THR A 34 -4.14 -11.50 6.09
C THR A 34 -4.60 -11.89 4.69
N ASP A 35 -3.72 -11.79 3.69
CA ASP A 35 -4.07 -12.16 2.32
C ASP A 35 -4.29 -13.66 2.16
N GLU A 36 -3.46 -14.49 2.79
CA GLU A 36 -3.64 -15.95 2.79
C GLU A 36 -5.01 -16.32 3.38
N ALA A 37 -5.42 -15.68 4.49
CA ALA A 37 -6.76 -15.85 5.06
C ALA A 37 -7.86 -15.38 4.11
N LEU A 38 -7.71 -14.21 3.49
CA LEU A 38 -8.68 -13.69 2.51
C LEU A 38 -8.79 -14.60 1.28
N LEU A 39 -7.70 -15.20 0.82
CA LEU A 39 -7.72 -16.13 -0.30
C LEU A 39 -8.46 -17.42 0.04
N LEU A 40 -8.30 -17.94 1.25
CA LEU A 40 -9.04 -19.09 1.76
C LEU A 40 -10.54 -18.78 1.84
N ASP A 41 -10.90 -17.66 2.45
CA ASP A 41 -12.30 -17.22 2.57
C ASP A 41 -12.92 -16.95 1.19
N SER A 42 -12.17 -16.40 0.25
CA SER A 42 -12.62 -16.18 -1.14
C SER A 42 -12.86 -17.46 -1.90
N ALA A 43 -12.06 -18.49 -1.64
CA ALA A 43 -12.23 -19.80 -2.25
C ALA A 43 -13.48 -20.48 -1.70
N ALA A 44 -13.71 -20.43 -0.38
CA ALA A 44 -14.88 -20.98 0.26
C ALA A 44 -16.17 -20.22 -0.10
N GLY A 45 -16.11 -18.90 -0.14
CA GLY A 45 -17.25 -18.02 -0.44
C GLY A 45 -17.52 -17.80 -1.93
N GLY A 46 -16.64 -18.27 -2.83
CA GLY A 46 -16.83 -18.17 -4.27
C GLY A 46 -16.65 -16.76 -4.86
N TRP A 47 -16.07 -15.82 -4.12
CA TRP A 47 -15.80 -14.46 -4.59
C TRP A 47 -14.36 -14.30 -5.10
N HIS A 48 -14.15 -13.23 -5.88
CA HIS A 48 -12.88 -12.93 -6.55
C HIS A 48 -12.41 -11.49 -6.34
N ASP A 49 -13.09 -10.77 -5.45
CA ASP A 49 -12.79 -9.38 -5.14
C ASP A 49 -11.38 -9.22 -4.54
N GLY A 50 -10.86 -8.02 -4.73
CA GLY A 50 -9.59 -7.58 -4.17
C GLY A 50 -9.72 -6.18 -3.57
N ALA A 51 -8.75 -5.82 -2.76
CA ALA A 51 -8.73 -4.52 -2.08
C ALA A 51 -7.32 -3.92 -2.05
N THR A 52 -7.23 -2.62 -2.27
CA THR A 52 -6.03 -1.84 -1.96
C THR A 52 -6.00 -1.53 -0.46
N ALA A 53 -4.81 -1.32 0.09
CA ALA A 53 -4.67 -0.97 1.49
C ALA A 53 -3.46 -0.07 1.71
N VAL A 54 -3.65 0.94 2.54
CA VAL A 54 -2.59 1.74 3.13
C VAL A 54 -2.75 1.75 4.65
N CYS A 55 -1.71 1.33 5.36
CA CYS A 55 -1.71 1.23 6.82
C CYS A 55 -0.58 2.07 7.41
N LEU A 56 -0.86 2.75 8.52
CA LEU A 56 0.11 3.59 9.22
C LEU A 56 0.18 3.22 10.70
N TRP A 57 1.39 3.07 11.22
CA TRP A 57 1.64 2.86 12.66
C TRP A 57 2.49 4.01 13.19
N VAL A 58 2.06 4.62 14.29
CA VAL A 58 2.77 5.73 14.93
C VAL A 58 3.34 5.26 16.26
N LEU A 59 4.66 5.08 16.29
CA LEU A 59 5.42 4.53 17.41
C LEU A 59 6.37 5.62 17.92
N GLY A 60 5.95 6.35 18.94
CA GLY A 60 6.67 7.52 19.43
C GLY A 60 6.82 8.58 18.33
N GLN A 61 8.06 8.77 17.84
CA GLN A 61 8.38 9.74 16.78
C GLN A 61 8.59 9.08 15.41
N THR A 62 8.35 7.77 15.29
CA THR A 62 8.52 7.01 14.05
C THR A 62 7.16 6.63 13.47
N VAL A 63 7.00 6.83 12.16
CA VAL A 63 5.81 6.41 11.40
C VAL A 63 6.22 5.29 10.44
N PHE A 64 5.55 4.14 10.54
CA PHE A 64 5.65 3.07 9.55
C PHE A 64 4.48 3.18 8.59
N VAL A 65 4.75 3.04 7.29
CA VAL A 65 3.72 3.08 6.25
C VAL A 65 3.87 1.82 5.40
N ALA A 66 2.80 1.06 5.27
CA ALA A 66 2.69 -0.07 4.35
C ALA A 66 1.61 0.22 3.32
N ASN A 67 1.90 -0.05 2.06
CA ASN A 67 0.97 0.19 0.95
C ASN A 67 0.93 -1.02 0.01
N ILE A 68 -0.26 -1.41 -0.41
CA ILE A 68 -0.51 -2.27 -1.56
C ILE A 68 -1.63 -1.65 -2.41
N GLY A 69 -1.38 -1.52 -3.70
CA GLY A 69 -2.28 -0.83 -4.62
C GLY A 69 -1.94 0.66 -4.82
N ASP A 70 -2.93 1.42 -5.27
CA ASP A 70 -2.79 2.83 -5.68
C ASP A 70 -3.41 3.83 -4.69
N ALA A 71 -3.68 3.40 -3.47
CA ALA A 71 -4.03 4.29 -2.38
C ALA A 71 -2.86 5.22 -2.01
N LYS A 72 -3.19 6.44 -1.55
CA LYS A 72 -2.21 7.46 -1.16
C LYS A 72 -2.37 7.83 0.31
N ALA A 73 -1.26 7.82 1.05
CA ALA A 73 -1.15 8.51 2.32
C ALA A 73 -0.35 9.81 2.14
N VAL A 74 -0.85 10.90 2.72
CA VAL A 74 -0.24 12.23 2.63
C VAL A 74 -0.17 12.82 4.04
N VAL A 75 1.00 13.32 4.43
CA VAL A 75 1.16 14.09 5.66
C VAL A 75 1.28 15.57 5.33
N ALA A 76 0.55 16.40 6.06
CA ALA A 76 0.71 17.84 6.03
C ALA A 76 1.77 18.25 7.06
N ARG A 77 2.80 18.96 6.62
CA ARG A 77 3.90 19.42 7.49
C ARG A 77 4.00 20.93 7.41
N PHE A 78 3.90 21.61 8.55
CA PHE A 78 4.24 23.02 8.66
C PHE A 78 5.71 23.23 8.29
N THR A 79 5.99 24.23 7.47
CA THR A 79 7.36 24.59 7.12
C THR A 79 7.74 25.86 7.86
N SER A 80 8.85 25.81 8.61
CA SER A 80 9.38 26.94 9.37
C SER A 80 10.05 28.01 8.51
N THR A 81 9.70 28.12 7.22
CA THR A 81 10.13 29.24 6.39
C THR A 81 9.28 30.45 6.78
N SER A 82 9.68 31.07 7.88
CA SER A 82 9.46 32.49 8.11
C SER A 82 10.26 33.26 7.07
N ASP A 83 9.81 33.29 5.82
CA ASP A 83 10.07 34.47 5.01
C ASP A 83 9.28 35.56 5.71
N GLN A 84 9.97 36.34 6.57
CA GLN A 84 9.39 37.42 7.38
C GLN A 84 8.78 38.57 6.54
N ASN A 85 8.60 38.36 5.23
CA ASN A 85 7.95 39.24 4.29
C ASN A 85 6.53 38.78 3.90
N ASP A 86 6.03 37.63 4.38
CA ASP A 86 4.63 37.26 4.18
C ASP A 86 3.75 37.91 5.26
N SER A 87 3.29 39.12 4.94
CA SER A 87 2.47 39.98 5.80
C SER A 87 1.06 39.46 6.09
N ASN A 88 0.68 38.28 5.57
CA ASN A 88 -0.62 37.66 5.80
C ASN A 88 -0.67 36.70 7.00
N GLY A 89 0.45 36.43 7.68
CA GLY A 89 0.49 35.62 8.91
C GLY A 89 0.14 34.13 8.72
N PHE A 90 0.12 33.63 7.49
CA PHE A 90 -0.18 32.23 7.19
C PHE A 90 1.09 31.37 7.25
N ILE A 91 1.07 30.27 8.02
CA ILE A 91 2.19 29.33 8.06
C ILE A 91 2.07 28.37 6.87
N PRO A 92 3.05 28.31 5.95
CA PRO A 92 2.97 27.42 4.80
C PRO A 92 2.91 25.95 5.23
N LEU A 93 1.92 25.23 4.69
CA LEU A 93 1.71 23.79 4.85
C LEU A 93 2.22 23.07 3.60
N LYS A 94 3.17 22.14 3.79
CA LYS A 94 3.67 21.27 2.72
C LYS A 94 3.00 19.90 2.81
N ALA A 95 2.31 19.51 1.75
CA ALA A 95 1.81 18.14 1.57
C ALA A 95 2.95 17.21 1.13
N ILE A 96 3.16 16.11 1.84
CA ILE A 96 4.20 15.12 1.56
C ILE A 96 3.55 13.75 1.38
N VAL A 97 3.64 13.21 0.18
CA VAL A 97 3.15 11.86 -0.13
C VAL A 97 4.08 10.83 0.51
N LEU A 98 3.50 9.92 1.29
CA LEU A 98 4.23 8.89 2.04
C LEU A 98 4.30 7.54 1.31
N THR A 99 3.44 7.33 0.32
CA THR A 99 3.35 6.07 -0.43
C THR A 99 3.79 6.22 -1.88
N ARG A 100 4.18 5.09 -2.48
CA ARG A 100 4.30 4.94 -3.92
C ARG A 100 3.11 4.09 -4.38
N GLU A 101 2.44 4.54 -5.44
CA GLU A 101 1.36 3.76 -6.05
C GLU A 101 1.93 2.52 -6.73
N HIS A 102 1.15 1.45 -6.72
CA HIS A 102 1.47 0.20 -7.41
C HIS A 102 0.52 0.01 -8.58
N LYS A 103 0.87 0.59 -9.73
CA LYS A 103 0.14 0.45 -10.99
C LYS A 103 0.89 -0.45 -11.95
N ALA A 104 0.18 -1.32 -12.67
CA ALA A 104 0.77 -2.30 -13.58
C ALA A 104 1.56 -1.67 -14.73
N ILE A 105 1.21 -0.43 -15.13
CA ILE A 105 1.93 0.33 -16.14
C ILE A 105 3.34 0.78 -15.71
N TYR A 106 3.62 0.82 -14.39
CA TYR A 106 4.90 1.31 -13.91
C TYR A 106 6.05 0.34 -14.23
N PRO A 107 7.23 0.82 -14.67
CA PRO A 107 8.30 -0.05 -15.16
C PRO A 107 8.73 -1.14 -14.18
N GLN A 108 8.84 -0.82 -12.89
CA GLN A 108 9.23 -1.77 -11.85
C GLN A 108 8.17 -2.87 -11.67
N GLU A 109 6.90 -2.48 -11.65
CA GLU A 109 5.78 -3.41 -11.50
C GLU A 109 5.62 -4.28 -12.74
N ARG A 110 5.71 -3.67 -13.94
CA ARG A 110 5.66 -4.38 -15.22
C ARG A 110 6.77 -5.43 -15.33
N ALA A 111 8.00 -5.08 -14.97
CA ALA A 111 9.12 -6.02 -14.99
C ALA A 111 8.90 -7.20 -14.03
N ARG A 112 8.38 -6.94 -12.82
CA ARG A 112 8.05 -7.96 -11.84
C ARG A 112 6.94 -8.90 -12.35
N ILE A 113 5.84 -8.33 -12.86
CA ILE A 113 4.71 -9.08 -13.43
C ILE A 113 5.20 -10.00 -14.57
N GLN A 114 6.01 -9.46 -15.49
CA GLN A 114 6.56 -10.23 -16.61
C GLN A 114 7.50 -11.35 -16.15
N LYS A 115 8.36 -11.07 -15.16
CA LYS A 115 9.27 -12.07 -14.57
C LYS A 115 8.51 -13.25 -13.95
N ALA A 116 7.34 -12.98 -13.39
CA ALA A 116 6.46 -14.00 -12.82
C ALA A 116 5.54 -14.69 -13.84
N GLY A 117 5.72 -14.43 -15.14
CA GLY A 117 4.91 -15.03 -16.22
C GLY A 117 3.56 -14.35 -16.47
N GLY A 118 3.28 -13.22 -15.79
CA GLY A 118 2.13 -12.37 -16.06
C GLY A 118 2.34 -11.45 -17.27
N SER A 119 1.29 -10.74 -17.66
CA SER A 119 1.33 -9.78 -18.77
C SER A 119 0.68 -8.45 -18.38
N VAL A 120 1.15 -7.37 -19.00
CA VAL A 120 0.55 -6.03 -18.90
C VAL A 120 0.12 -5.63 -20.31
N SER A 121 -1.15 -5.27 -20.48
CA SER A 121 -1.72 -4.88 -21.76
C SER A 121 -1.06 -3.62 -22.31
N THR A 122 -1.28 -3.34 -23.60
CA THR A 122 -0.88 -2.07 -24.23
C THR A 122 -1.51 -0.85 -23.54
N THR A 123 -2.70 -1.02 -22.96
CA THR A 123 -3.40 -0.01 -22.15
C THR A 123 -2.89 0.09 -20.70
N GLY A 124 -1.86 -0.68 -20.32
CA GLY A 124 -1.24 -0.58 -19.00
C GLY A 124 -1.90 -1.39 -17.89
N ARG A 125 -2.79 -2.34 -18.23
CA ARG A 125 -3.57 -3.14 -17.27
C ARG A 125 -2.99 -4.54 -17.09
N LEU A 126 -2.88 -5.00 -15.86
CA LEU A 126 -2.51 -6.38 -15.50
C LEU A 126 -3.51 -7.36 -16.14
N GLN A 127 -2.99 -8.23 -17.00
CA GLN A 127 -3.73 -9.18 -17.83
C GLN A 127 -4.95 -8.55 -18.54
N GLY A 128 -4.86 -7.26 -18.89
CA GLY A 128 -5.95 -6.51 -19.53
C GLY A 128 -7.13 -6.13 -18.62
N ARG A 129 -7.09 -6.47 -17.32
CA ARG A 129 -8.25 -6.39 -16.40
C ARG A 129 -8.10 -5.40 -15.25
N LEU A 130 -6.91 -5.26 -14.67
CA LEU A 130 -6.69 -4.43 -13.48
C LEU A 130 -5.62 -3.38 -13.68
N ASP A 131 -5.83 -2.19 -13.12
CA ASP A 131 -4.86 -1.09 -13.24
C ASP A 131 -3.79 -1.16 -12.13
N VAL A 132 -4.17 -1.72 -10.97
CA VAL A 132 -3.28 -1.99 -9.85
C VAL A 132 -2.47 -3.26 -10.08
N SER A 133 -1.22 -3.26 -9.60
CA SER A 133 -0.33 -4.43 -9.65
C SER A 133 -0.26 -5.20 -8.35
N ARG A 134 -0.70 -4.61 -7.23
CA ARG A 134 -0.67 -5.20 -5.89
C ARG A 134 -2.00 -4.97 -5.18
N ALA A 135 -2.55 -5.99 -4.54
CA ALA A 135 -3.78 -5.92 -3.76
C ALA A 135 -3.93 -7.14 -2.85
N PHE A 136 -4.74 -7.01 -1.81
CA PHE A 136 -5.31 -8.15 -1.12
C PHE A 136 -6.34 -8.85 -2.00
N GLY A 137 -6.53 -10.15 -1.81
CA GLY A 137 -7.49 -10.94 -2.57
C GLY A 137 -7.04 -11.10 -4.03
N ASP A 138 -7.91 -10.77 -4.99
CA ASP A 138 -7.61 -10.87 -6.42
C ASP A 138 -7.17 -12.29 -6.84
N ARG A 139 -7.79 -13.31 -6.21
CA ARG A 139 -7.41 -14.74 -6.30
C ARG A 139 -7.15 -15.23 -7.73
N GLN A 140 -7.90 -14.73 -8.70
CA GLN A 140 -7.77 -15.11 -10.11
C GLN A 140 -6.39 -14.81 -10.73
N PHE A 141 -5.58 -13.95 -10.10
CA PHE A 141 -4.26 -13.57 -10.55
C PHE A 141 -3.11 -14.14 -9.71
N LYS A 142 -3.41 -14.85 -8.62
CA LYS A 142 -2.42 -15.45 -7.70
C LYS A 142 -2.36 -16.97 -7.93
N LYS A 143 -1.87 -17.39 -9.10
CA LYS A 143 -1.91 -18.79 -9.58
C LYS A 143 -0.55 -19.49 -9.71
N VAL A 144 0.55 -18.77 -9.52
CA VAL A 144 1.94 -19.27 -9.63
C VAL A 144 2.66 -18.93 -8.33
N GLU A 145 3.40 -19.89 -7.79
CA GLU A 145 4.22 -19.65 -6.62
C GLU A 145 5.53 -18.94 -6.97
N PRO A 146 6.03 -18.04 -6.10
CA PRO A 146 5.34 -17.52 -4.91
C PRO A 146 4.13 -16.65 -5.29
N LEU A 147 3.01 -16.80 -4.57
CA LEU A 147 1.74 -16.08 -4.84
C LEU A 147 1.89 -14.54 -4.87
N TRP A 148 2.95 -14.03 -4.23
CA TRP A 148 3.38 -12.63 -4.12
C TRP A 148 4.37 -12.17 -5.19
N ASP A 149 4.81 -13.06 -6.08
CA ASP A 149 5.77 -12.69 -7.13
C ASP A 149 5.03 -12.30 -8.41
N ILE A 150 3.83 -12.84 -8.65
CA ILE A 150 2.92 -12.35 -9.71
C ILE A 150 2.22 -11.06 -9.28
N TYR A 151 1.95 -10.90 -7.98
CA TYR A 151 1.12 -9.83 -7.39
C TYR A 151 1.82 -9.00 -6.33
#